data_AF-A0A927RY61-F1
#
_entry.id   AF-A0A927RY61-F1
#
_cell.length_a   1.000
_cell.length_b   1.000
_cell.length_c   1.000
_cell.angle_alpha   90.00
_cell.angle_beta   90.00
_cell.angle_gamma   90.00
#
_symmetry.space_group_name_H-M   'P 1'
#
loop_
_entity.id
_entity.type
_entity.pdbx_description
1 polymer ?
#
loop_
_entity_poly.entity_id
_entity_poly.type
_entity_poly.pdbx_seq_one_letter_code
_entity_poly.pdbx_strand_id
1 'polypeptide(L)'
;MTRMIKYAKVVLTVVFCLSLSLLFVACGEKTKYTVTFDAGAEYSIESQQITEGKQATRPDDPERFGFKIVKWKNGGSEWDFSSPITQNVTLVAEWKQFIYVEDGVITDCIPNEVPAELTIPGNVKTIGEEVFRSCNNLEKVIVSSGVVTVEDMAFFCCNNLKNVVLSDSVTTVGVSAFAMCGKLESVILSQSLTEISGALFDQCGNLTSITIPGGVTTIGNSAFYNCNKMTSLAIPAGVKNIGDGAFSTCTSLTTVTFDKNSQLAYIGINAFWSCSSMTSITIPASVTTVGRNAFRFCDKLTINCKALSQPSGWDATWNSYNCPVNWGV
;
A
#
# COMPACT_ATOMS: atom_id res chain seq x y z
N MET A 1 51.40 9.56 87.39
CA MET A 1 50.01 9.41 86.93
C MET A 1 49.61 10.79 86.41
N THR A 2 49.33 11.00 85.13
CA THR A 2 48.24 10.39 84.39
C THR A 2 48.48 10.50 82.88
N ARG A 3 48.54 9.33 82.21
CA ARG A 3 48.20 9.03 80.80
C ARG A 3 49.16 9.54 79.71
N MET A 4 49.97 8.67 79.07
CA MET A 4 49.62 7.73 77.99
C MET A 4 48.67 8.32 76.94
N ILE A 5 48.98 8.10 75.65
CA ILE A 5 48.35 8.61 74.42
C ILE A 5 49.00 9.95 73.99
N LYS A 6 50.08 9.99 73.21
CA LYS A 6 50.04 9.92 71.73
C LYS A 6 51.43 9.59 71.13
N TYR A 7 52.03 8.46 71.49
CA TYR A 7 53.10 7.83 70.71
C TYR A 7 52.54 6.96 69.56
N ALA A 8 51.53 7.47 68.82
CA ALA A 8 50.84 6.69 67.77
C ALA A 8 50.44 7.47 66.50
N LYS A 9 50.79 8.75 66.39
CA LYS A 9 50.68 9.59 65.18
C LYS A 9 51.73 10.67 65.40
N VAL A 10 52.96 10.59 64.90
CA VAL A 10 53.34 10.87 63.52
C VAL A 10 54.78 10.33 63.33
N VAL A 11 54.94 9.01 63.35
CA VAL A 11 56.11 8.33 62.72
C VAL A 11 55.74 7.86 61.30
N LEU A 12 54.62 8.38 60.77
CA LEU A 12 54.10 8.05 59.44
C LEU A 12 53.86 9.32 58.61
N THR A 13 54.86 10.20 58.54
CA THR A 13 54.86 11.31 57.56
C THR A 13 56.19 11.43 56.82
N VAL A 14 57.10 10.47 57.01
CA VAL A 14 58.41 10.44 56.33
C VAL A 14 58.58 9.22 55.40
N VAL A 15 57.54 8.38 55.23
CA VAL A 15 57.59 7.21 54.30
C VAL A 15 56.49 7.23 53.22
N PHE A 16 55.64 8.27 53.15
CA PHE A 16 54.62 8.39 52.10
C PHE A 16 54.89 9.53 51.10
N CYS A 17 56.17 9.84 50.86
CA CYS A 17 56.58 10.83 49.86
C CYS A 17 57.49 10.23 48.75
N LEU A 18 57.53 8.90 48.61
CA LEU A 18 58.40 8.19 47.64
C LEU A 18 57.74 7.00 46.92
N SER A 19 56.41 6.82 47.01
CA SER A 19 55.65 5.86 46.18
C SER A 19 54.53 6.51 45.36
N LEU A 20 54.60 7.83 45.17
CA LEU A 20 53.83 8.51 44.13
C LEU A 20 54.60 8.49 42.79
N SER A 21 55.24 7.36 42.49
CA SER A 21 55.75 7.03 41.18
C SER A 21 54.77 6.05 40.53
N LEU A 22 54.03 6.57 39.54
CA LEU A 22 53.38 5.80 38.48
C LEU A 22 52.51 4.60 38.92
N LEU A 23 51.30 4.90 39.39
CA LEU A 23 50.14 4.27 38.75
C LEU A 23 49.31 5.38 38.10
N PHE A 24 49.82 5.88 36.98
CA PHE A 24 48.91 6.08 35.87
C PHE A 24 48.29 4.70 35.64
N VAL A 25 47.06 4.49 36.13
CA VAL A 25 46.16 3.66 35.34
C VAL A 25 46.06 4.43 34.03
N ALA A 26 46.96 4.10 33.09
CA ALA A 26 46.66 4.24 31.69
C ALA A 26 45.41 3.38 31.49
N CYS A 27 44.25 3.96 31.76
CA CYS A 27 43.05 3.60 31.05
C CYS A 27 43.39 4.02 29.62
N GLY A 28 44.15 3.17 28.91
CA GLY A 28 44.62 3.47 27.57
C GLY A 28 43.38 3.85 26.79
N GLU A 29 43.36 5.08 26.26
CA GLU A 29 42.30 5.48 25.36
C GLU A 29 42.27 4.41 24.28
N LYS A 30 41.19 3.62 24.28
CA LYS A 30 41.07 2.56 23.30
C LYS A 30 41.01 3.25 21.95
N THR A 31 41.94 2.91 21.06
CA THR A 31 42.00 3.47 19.72
C THR A 31 40.62 3.40 19.09
N LYS A 32 40.14 4.52 18.55
CA LYS A 32 38.89 4.56 17.80
C LYS A 32 39.19 4.84 16.34
N TYR A 33 38.45 4.17 15.48
CA TYR A 33 38.51 4.33 14.05
C TYR A 33 37.16 4.80 13.52
N THR A 34 37.21 5.60 12.48
CA THR A 34 36.04 6.10 11.78
C THR A 34 35.65 5.12 10.68
N VAL A 35 34.39 4.70 10.68
CA VAL A 35 33.77 3.98 9.57
C VAL A 35 32.85 4.94 8.85
N THR A 36 33.20 5.26 7.60
CA THR A 36 32.44 6.15 6.72
C THR A 36 31.61 5.32 5.75
N PHE A 37 30.36 5.71 5.51
CA PHE A 37 29.47 5.06 4.55
C PHE A 37 29.25 6.01 3.38
N ASP A 38 29.74 5.63 2.21
CA ASP A 38 29.59 6.36 0.96
C ASP A 38 28.53 5.69 0.09
N ALA A 39 27.35 6.30 0.02
CA ALA A 39 26.27 5.86 -0.86
C ALA A 39 26.16 6.69 -2.15
N GLY A 40 27.09 7.63 -2.38
CA GLY A 40 27.06 8.65 -3.42
C GLY A 40 26.92 10.07 -2.85
N ALA A 41 27.33 11.07 -3.63
CA ALA A 41 27.47 12.47 -3.17
C ALA A 41 26.19 13.11 -2.61
N GLU A 42 25.01 12.62 -2.98
CA GLU A 42 23.71 13.14 -2.54
C GLU A 42 23.18 12.46 -1.25
N TYR A 43 23.86 11.41 -0.77
CA TYR A 43 23.42 10.60 0.36
C TYR A 43 24.38 10.73 1.53
N SER A 44 23.95 11.41 2.59
CA SER A 44 24.71 11.50 3.83
C SER A 44 24.25 10.44 4.81
N ILE A 45 25.19 9.59 5.24
CA ILE A 45 24.98 8.57 6.28
C ILE A 45 25.95 8.88 7.41
N GLU A 46 25.46 8.85 8.66
CA GLU A 46 26.28 9.14 9.83
C GLU A 46 27.45 8.15 9.94
N SER A 47 28.66 8.69 10.08
CA SER A 47 29.86 7.89 10.31
C SER A 47 29.85 7.27 11.70
N GLN A 48 30.36 6.06 11.83
CA GLN A 48 30.48 5.40 13.14
C GLN A 48 31.88 5.55 13.72
N GLN A 49 31.96 5.78 15.04
CA GLN A 49 33.22 5.78 15.80
C GLN A 49 33.37 4.44 16.55
N ILE A 50 34.20 3.55 16.02
CA ILE A 50 34.32 2.17 16.47
C ILE A 50 35.63 1.98 17.23
N THR A 51 35.56 1.38 18.42
CA THR A 51 36.76 0.99 19.17
C THR A 51 37.49 -0.13 18.44
N GLU A 52 38.82 -0.07 18.35
CA GLU A 52 39.67 -1.08 17.73
C GLU A 52 39.31 -2.51 18.14
N GLY A 53 39.22 -3.40 17.15
CA GLY A 53 38.83 -4.79 17.32
C GLY A 53 37.31 -5.02 17.46
N LYS A 54 36.48 -3.96 17.49
CA LYS A 54 35.01 -4.07 17.44
C LYS A 54 34.49 -3.99 16.00
N GLN A 55 33.25 -4.39 15.81
CA GLN A 55 32.57 -4.44 14.51
C GLN A 55 31.80 -3.14 14.26
N ALA A 56 31.65 -2.78 12.98
CA ALA A 56 30.68 -1.76 12.57
C ALA A 56 29.28 -2.36 12.51
N THR A 57 28.25 -1.53 12.65
CA THR A 57 26.85 -1.94 12.38
C THR A 57 26.47 -1.51 10.96
N ARG A 58 25.69 -2.34 10.25
CA ARG A 58 25.15 -1.94 8.94
C ARG A 58 24.21 -0.74 9.12
N PRO A 59 24.38 0.35 8.36
CA PRO A 59 23.48 1.48 8.43
C PRO A 59 22.13 1.13 7.77
N ASP A 60 21.12 1.95 8.07
CA ASP A 60 19.90 1.98 7.29
C ASP A 60 20.22 2.44 5.86
N ASP A 61 19.51 1.88 4.87
CA ASP A 61 19.74 2.25 3.47
C ASP A 61 19.09 3.63 3.21
N PRO A 62 19.81 4.58 2.59
CA PRO A 62 19.19 5.84 2.18
C PRO A 62 18.14 5.59 1.11
N GLU A 63 17.10 6.43 1.08
CA GLU A 63 16.03 6.30 0.10
C GLU A 63 16.51 6.71 -1.30
N ARG A 64 16.39 5.79 -2.25
CA ARG A 64 16.59 6.04 -3.68
C ARG A 64 15.55 5.27 -4.47
N PHE A 65 14.51 5.95 -4.94
CA PHE A 65 13.38 5.31 -5.60
C PHE A 65 13.84 4.40 -6.76
N GLY A 66 13.41 3.14 -6.73
CA GLY A 66 13.77 2.13 -7.73
C GLY A 66 15.15 1.51 -7.58
N PHE A 67 15.88 1.81 -6.50
CA PHE A 67 17.19 1.21 -6.21
C PHE A 67 17.26 0.70 -4.77
N LYS A 68 18.06 -0.34 -4.56
CA LYS A 68 18.42 -0.83 -3.22
C LYS A 68 19.91 -1.08 -3.11
N ILE A 69 20.46 -0.96 -1.92
CA ILE A 69 21.84 -1.35 -1.65
C ILE A 69 21.87 -2.87 -1.50
N VAL A 70 22.62 -3.55 -2.36
CA VAL A 70 22.80 -5.00 -2.27
C VAL A 70 24.01 -5.37 -1.43
N LYS A 71 25.04 -4.52 -1.41
CA LYS A 71 26.32 -4.77 -0.71
C LYS A 71 26.98 -3.46 -0.29
N TRP A 72 27.79 -3.55 0.76
CA TRP A 72 28.79 -2.54 1.09
C TRP A 72 30.16 -3.07 0.71
N LYS A 73 31.04 -2.23 0.15
CA LYS A 73 32.37 -2.63 -0.31
C LYS A 73 33.48 -1.83 0.34
N ASN A 74 34.60 -2.48 0.64
CA ASN A 74 35.85 -1.81 0.99
C ASN A 74 36.90 -2.17 -0.08
N GLY A 75 37.44 -1.18 -0.80
CA GLY A 75 38.43 -1.42 -1.85
C GLY A 75 37.96 -2.32 -2.99
N GLY A 76 36.65 -2.37 -3.26
CA GLY A 76 36.04 -3.17 -4.33
C GLY A 76 35.56 -4.57 -3.91
N SER A 77 35.99 -5.07 -2.75
CA SER A 77 35.50 -6.33 -2.17
C SER A 77 34.31 -6.10 -1.26
N GLU A 78 33.37 -7.04 -1.24
CA GLU A 78 32.24 -7.03 -0.31
C GLU A 78 32.72 -7.03 1.15
N TRP A 79 32.14 -6.15 1.95
CA TRP A 79 32.46 -5.98 3.36
C TRP A 79 31.60 -6.90 4.22
N ASP A 80 32.25 -7.73 5.03
CA ASP A 80 31.59 -8.51 6.07
C ASP A 80 31.52 -7.68 7.38
N PHE A 81 30.32 -7.32 7.80
CA PHE A 81 30.08 -6.57 9.05
C PHE A 81 30.47 -7.37 10.32
N SER A 82 30.80 -8.65 10.20
CA SER A 82 31.44 -9.42 11.27
C SER A 82 32.94 -9.13 11.42
N SER A 83 33.56 -8.43 10.46
CA SER A 83 34.98 -8.10 10.48
C SER A 83 35.32 -7.05 11.55
N PRO A 84 36.44 -7.22 12.30
CA PRO A 84 36.90 -6.23 13.25
C PRO A 84 37.45 -4.98 12.54
N ILE A 85 37.15 -3.81 13.09
CA ILE A 85 37.71 -2.53 12.65
C ILE A 85 39.08 -2.34 13.30
N THR A 86 40.11 -2.24 12.47
CA THR A 86 41.52 -2.04 12.87
C THR A 86 42.14 -0.79 12.27
N GLN A 87 41.39 -0.04 11.47
CA GLN A 87 41.80 1.22 10.86
C GLN A 87 40.54 2.00 10.43
N ASN A 88 40.72 3.25 9.98
CA ASN A 88 39.63 3.96 9.32
C ASN A 88 39.22 3.22 8.04
N VAL A 89 37.91 3.08 7.82
CA VAL A 89 37.34 2.37 6.67
C VAL A 89 36.31 3.25 6.00
N THR A 90 36.30 3.25 4.67
CA THR A 90 35.19 3.80 3.87
C THR A 90 34.51 2.63 3.17
N LEU A 91 33.23 2.44 3.47
CA LEU A 91 32.38 1.43 2.86
C LEU A 91 31.55 2.10 1.78
N VAL A 92 31.67 1.61 0.54
CA VAL A 92 30.97 2.15 -0.63
C VAL A 92 29.79 1.26 -0.97
N ALA A 93 28.61 1.85 -1.16
CA ALA A 93 27.39 1.12 -1.51
C ALA A 93 27.43 0.57 -2.95
N GLU A 94 27.05 -0.70 -3.12
CA GLU A 94 26.67 -1.26 -4.41
C GLU A 94 25.16 -1.21 -4.57
N TRP A 95 24.69 -0.41 -5.52
CA TRP A 95 23.28 -0.24 -5.83
C TRP A 95 22.81 -1.23 -6.89
N LYS A 96 21.61 -1.78 -6.70
CA LYS A 96 20.87 -2.53 -7.71
C LYS A 96 19.58 -1.81 -8.04
N GLN A 97 19.37 -1.51 -9.32
CA GLN A 97 18.11 -0.97 -9.82
C GLN A 97 17.06 -2.09 -9.92
N PHE A 98 15.81 -1.77 -9.57
CA PHE A 98 14.67 -2.68 -9.69
C PHE A 98 13.39 -1.99 -10.20
N ILE A 99 13.38 -0.67 -10.35
CA ILE A 99 12.32 0.07 -11.08
C ILE A 99 13.00 0.98 -12.10
N TYR A 100 12.45 1.02 -13.31
CA TYR A 100 12.93 1.82 -14.42
C TYR A 100 11.95 2.98 -14.65
N VAL A 101 12.50 4.19 -14.75
CA VAL A 101 11.72 5.41 -14.94
C VAL A 101 12.29 6.20 -16.11
N GLU A 102 11.46 6.51 -17.08
CA GLU A 102 11.79 7.28 -18.28
C GLU A 102 10.82 8.45 -18.41
N ASP A 103 11.33 9.68 -18.44
CA ASP A 103 10.52 10.90 -18.58
C ASP A 103 9.32 11.02 -17.62
N GLY A 104 9.49 10.52 -16.39
CA GLY A 104 8.45 10.51 -15.35
C GLY A 104 7.46 9.35 -15.45
N VAL A 105 7.68 8.38 -16.34
CA VAL A 105 6.86 7.16 -16.47
C VAL A 105 7.63 5.99 -15.87
N ILE A 106 7.00 5.22 -15.00
CA ILE A 106 7.54 3.92 -14.59
C ILE A 106 7.29 2.93 -15.72
N THR A 107 8.34 2.48 -16.40
CA THR A 107 8.26 1.68 -17.63
C THR A 107 8.48 0.19 -17.42
N ASP A 108 9.25 -0.19 -16.40
CA ASP A 108 9.50 -1.60 -16.07
C ASP A 108 9.87 -1.76 -14.57
N CYS A 109 9.78 -2.98 -14.04
CA CYS A 109 10.35 -3.34 -12.76
C CYS A 109 10.88 -4.78 -12.74
N ILE A 110 11.65 -5.14 -11.72
CA ILE A 110 12.01 -6.54 -11.44
C ILE A 110 11.07 -7.04 -10.32
N PRO A 111 10.02 -7.84 -10.61
CA PRO A 111 8.91 -8.05 -9.65
C PRO A 111 9.31 -8.65 -8.31
N ASN A 112 10.29 -9.56 -8.30
CA ASN A 112 10.79 -10.19 -7.07
C ASN A 112 11.67 -9.27 -6.22
N GLU A 113 12.07 -8.12 -6.76
CA GLU A 113 12.93 -7.14 -6.08
C GLU A 113 12.12 -5.96 -5.53
N VAL A 114 10.85 -5.82 -5.94
CA VAL A 114 9.93 -4.80 -5.39
C VAL A 114 9.70 -5.09 -3.90
N PRO A 115 9.86 -4.09 -3.02
CA PRO A 115 9.73 -4.27 -1.57
C PRO A 115 8.28 -4.49 -1.14
N ALA A 116 8.09 -4.91 0.11
CA ALA A 116 6.76 -5.09 0.71
C ALA A 116 5.97 -3.77 0.84
N GLU A 117 6.65 -2.66 1.08
CA GLU A 117 6.04 -1.32 1.06
C GLU A 117 6.72 -0.48 -0.01
N LEU A 118 5.93 0.04 -0.96
CA LEU A 118 6.41 0.90 -2.04
C LEU A 118 5.71 2.25 -2.00
N THR A 119 6.48 3.31 -1.84
CA THR A 119 6.01 4.68 -2.05
C THR A 119 6.46 5.16 -3.41
N ILE A 120 5.51 5.43 -4.31
CA ILE A 120 5.77 6.02 -5.62
C ILE A 120 5.82 7.55 -5.45
N PRO A 121 6.95 8.20 -5.75
CA PRO A 121 7.16 9.61 -5.48
C PRO A 121 6.48 10.52 -6.51
N GLY A 122 6.22 11.77 -6.12
CA GLY A 122 5.48 12.75 -6.93
C GLY A 122 6.16 13.25 -8.21
N ASN A 123 7.45 12.95 -8.39
CA ASN A 123 8.16 13.20 -9.64
C ASN A 123 7.82 12.15 -10.72
N VAL A 124 7.23 11.01 -10.35
CA VAL A 124 6.57 10.11 -11.30
C VAL A 124 5.21 10.70 -11.68
N LYS A 125 4.90 10.71 -12.98
CA LYS A 125 3.63 11.16 -13.57
C LYS A 125 2.72 10.00 -13.91
N THR A 126 3.29 8.89 -14.39
CA THR A 126 2.54 7.73 -14.84
C THR A 126 3.14 6.45 -14.30
N ILE A 127 2.29 5.56 -13.82
CA ILE A 127 2.63 4.15 -13.58
C ILE A 127 2.21 3.38 -14.83
N GLY A 128 3.17 2.84 -15.58
CA GLY A 128 2.94 2.21 -16.87
C GLY A 128 2.12 0.92 -16.82
N GLU A 129 1.57 0.54 -17.98
CA GLU A 129 0.81 -0.68 -18.18
C GLU A 129 1.58 -1.93 -17.69
N GLU A 130 0.90 -2.80 -16.95
CA GLU A 130 1.44 -4.06 -16.39
C GLU A 130 2.73 -3.95 -15.54
N VAL A 131 3.21 -2.75 -15.20
CA VAL A 131 4.59 -2.60 -14.72
C VAL A 131 4.89 -3.28 -13.38
N PHE A 132 3.92 -3.35 -12.48
CA PHE A 132 4.00 -4.08 -11.21
C PHE A 132 3.23 -5.40 -11.23
N ARG A 133 2.90 -5.94 -12.41
CA ARG A 133 2.19 -7.21 -12.55
C ARG A 133 2.90 -8.32 -11.76
N SER A 134 2.14 -9.02 -10.93
CA SER A 134 2.63 -10.14 -10.11
C SER A 134 3.82 -9.80 -9.20
N CYS A 135 3.94 -8.55 -8.75
CA CYS A 135 4.86 -8.16 -7.68
C CYS A 135 4.41 -8.76 -6.34
N ASN A 136 4.61 -10.06 -6.17
CA ASN A 136 4.05 -10.83 -5.05
C ASN A 136 4.76 -10.56 -3.72
N ASN A 137 5.82 -9.76 -3.67
CA ASN A 137 6.35 -9.27 -2.40
C ASN A 137 5.60 -8.02 -1.89
N LEU A 138 4.97 -7.27 -2.80
CA LEU A 138 4.31 -6.01 -2.49
C LEU A 138 3.07 -6.24 -1.63
N GLU A 139 3.04 -5.62 -0.45
CA GLU A 139 1.93 -5.65 0.51
C GLU A 139 1.20 -4.31 0.61
N LYS A 140 1.88 -3.21 0.31
CA LYS A 140 1.33 -1.86 0.39
C LYS A 140 1.94 -0.94 -0.65
N VAL A 141 1.08 -0.20 -1.35
CA VAL A 141 1.49 0.87 -2.26
C VAL A 141 0.91 2.22 -1.85
N ILE A 142 1.76 3.24 -1.82
CA ILE A 142 1.37 4.64 -1.65
C ILE A 142 1.74 5.39 -2.92
N VAL A 143 0.74 5.89 -3.64
CA VAL A 143 0.90 6.71 -4.85
C VAL A 143 0.81 8.19 -4.46
N SER A 144 1.97 8.84 -4.38
CA SER A 144 2.10 10.20 -3.82
C SER A 144 1.58 11.29 -4.75
N SER A 145 1.33 12.48 -4.17
CA SER A 145 0.90 13.66 -4.92
C SER A 145 1.91 13.99 -6.03
N GLY A 146 1.41 14.13 -7.25
CA GLY A 146 2.20 14.39 -8.46
C GLY A 146 2.07 13.31 -9.53
N VAL A 147 1.68 12.09 -9.14
CA VAL A 147 1.27 11.01 -10.05
C VAL A 147 -0.14 11.29 -10.54
N VAL A 148 -0.36 11.19 -11.85
CA VAL A 148 -1.63 11.52 -12.52
C VAL A 148 -2.35 10.28 -13.01
N THR A 149 -1.59 9.32 -13.56
CA THR A 149 -2.15 8.15 -14.24
C THR A 149 -1.58 6.85 -13.66
N VAL A 150 -2.48 5.91 -13.37
CA VAL A 150 -2.15 4.49 -13.19
C VAL A 150 -2.74 3.76 -14.39
N GLU A 151 -1.90 3.18 -15.25
CA GLU A 151 -2.35 2.55 -16.48
C GLU A 151 -2.95 1.15 -16.26
N ASP A 152 -3.42 0.55 -17.35
CA ASP A 152 -4.10 -0.73 -17.36
C ASP A 152 -3.21 -1.82 -16.73
N MET A 153 -3.82 -2.67 -15.91
CA MET A 153 -3.15 -3.82 -15.28
C MET A 153 -1.88 -3.49 -14.48
N ALA A 154 -1.61 -2.22 -14.13
CA ALA A 154 -0.36 -1.79 -13.50
C ALA A 154 0.02 -2.61 -12.26
N PHE A 155 -0.93 -3.03 -11.43
CA PHE A 155 -0.72 -3.88 -10.25
C PHE A 155 -1.47 -5.22 -10.35
N PHE A 156 -1.72 -5.71 -11.56
CA PHE A 156 -2.46 -6.94 -11.79
C PHE A 156 -1.82 -8.15 -11.09
N CYS A 157 -2.63 -8.94 -10.38
CA CYS A 157 -2.21 -10.17 -9.72
C CYS A 157 -1.08 -9.98 -8.67
N CYS A 158 -1.04 -8.82 -8.00
CA CYS A 158 -0.22 -8.61 -6.81
C CYS A 158 -0.84 -9.37 -5.61
N ASN A 159 -0.57 -10.67 -5.50
CA ASN A 159 -1.30 -11.59 -4.59
C ASN A 159 -1.12 -11.28 -3.10
N ASN A 160 -0.10 -10.50 -2.72
CA ASN A 160 0.14 -10.09 -1.34
C ASN A 160 -0.26 -8.65 -1.03
N LEU A 161 -0.75 -7.89 -2.03
CA LEU A 161 -1.14 -6.50 -1.86
C LEU A 161 -2.38 -6.42 -0.95
N LYS A 162 -2.24 -5.73 0.18
CA LYS A 162 -3.29 -5.53 1.20
C LYS A 162 -3.82 -4.11 1.23
N ASN A 163 -2.96 -3.13 0.93
CA ASN A 163 -3.27 -1.71 1.11
C ASN A 163 -2.86 -0.88 -0.12
N VAL A 164 -3.78 -0.07 -0.62
CA VAL A 164 -3.53 0.90 -1.70
C VAL A 164 -3.94 2.28 -1.22
N VAL A 165 -3.07 3.27 -1.42
CA VAL A 165 -3.37 4.69 -1.17
C VAL A 165 -3.09 5.48 -2.43
N LEU A 166 -4.14 6.05 -3.04
CA LEU A 166 -4.03 6.96 -4.18
C LEU A 166 -4.23 8.39 -3.71
N SER A 167 -3.26 9.26 -3.95
CA SER A 167 -3.43 10.69 -3.71
C SER A 167 -4.40 11.34 -4.71
N ASP A 168 -4.96 12.48 -4.34
CA ASP A 168 -5.97 13.19 -5.14
C ASP A 168 -5.45 13.74 -6.49
N SER A 169 -4.14 13.70 -6.75
CA SER A 169 -3.60 14.03 -8.08
C SER A 169 -3.85 12.94 -9.12
N VAL A 170 -4.16 11.71 -8.68
CA VAL A 170 -4.47 10.60 -9.58
C VAL A 170 -5.86 10.82 -10.16
N THR A 171 -5.94 11.13 -11.45
CA THR A 171 -7.22 11.36 -12.14
C THR A 171 -7.69 10.13 -12.93
N THR A 172 -6.76 9.23 -13.26
CA THR A 172 -7.01 8.07 -14.12
C THR A 172 -6.44 6.81 -13.50
N VAL A 173 -7.26 5.76 -13.42
CA VAL A 173 -6.85 4.41 -13.04
C VAL A 173 -7.39 3.43 -14.07
N GLY A 174 -6.48 2.73 -14.74
CA GLY A 174 -6.74 1.89 -15.90
C GLY A 174 -7.57 0.64 -15.59
N VAL A 175 -8.00 -0.03 -16.65
CA VAL A 175 -8.74 -1.29 -16.60
C VAL A 175 -7.91 -2.34 -15.87
N SER A 176 -8.55 -3.08 -14.97
CA SER A 176 -7.91 -4.19 -14.23
C SER A 176 -6.66 -3.80 -13.42
N ALA A 177 -6.42 -2.51 -13.14
CA ALA A 177 -5.17 -2.06 -12.51
C ALA A 177 -4.88 -2.76 -11.17
N PHE A 178 -5.91 -3.15 -10.41
CA PHE A 178 -5.77 -3.92 -9.16
C PHE A 178 -6.49 -5.27 -9.21
N ALA A 179 -6.82 -5.78 -10.40
CA ALA A 179 -7.47 -7.08 -10.54
C ALA A 179 -6.58 -8.21 -10.00
N MET A 180 -7.22 -9.26 -9.50
CA MET A 180 -6.62 -10.44 -8.88
C MET A 180 -5.72 -10.14 -7.66
N CYS A 181 -5.84 -8.96 -7.05
CA CYS A 181 -5.22 -8.66 -5.75
C CYS A 181 -6.07 -9.29 -4.63
N GLY A 182 -6.05 -10.63 -4.52
CA GLY A 182 -6.96 -11.38 -3.65
C GLY A 182 -6.84 -11.08 -2.14
N LYS A 183 -5.70 -10.52 -1.70
CA LYS A 183 -5.49 -10.08 -0.31
C LYS A 183 -5.78 -8.59 -0.07
N LEU A 184 -6.27 -7.86 -1.06
CA LEU A 184 -6.54 -6.43 -0.94
C LEU A 184 -7.68 -6.21 0.08
N GLU A 185 -7.38 -5.50 1.16
CA GLU A 185 -8.29 -5.28 2.29
C GLU A 185 -8.76 -3.83 2.37
N SER A 186 -7.87 -2.88 2.03
CA SER A 186 -8.10 -1.44 2.17
C SER A 186 -7.61 -0.68 0.93
N VAL A 187 -8.47 0.20 0.42
CA VAL A 187 -8.17 1.08 -0.70
C VAL A 187 -8.64 2.48 -0.37
N ILE A 188 -7.72 3.44 -0.42
CA ILE A 188 -8.05 4.87 -0.43
C ILE A 188 -7.97 5.34 -1.87
N LEU A 189 -9.13 5.60 -2.47
CA LEU A 189 -9.25 6.14 -3.82
C LEU A 189 -9.04 7.66 -3.83
N SER A 190 -8.47 8.15 -4.93
CA SER A 190 -8.39 9.58 -5.23
C SER A 190 -9.79 10.19 -5.34
N GLN A 191 -10.01 11.35 -4.72
CA GLN A 191 -11.28 12.07 -4.82
C GLN A 191 -11.49 12.71 -6.20
N SER A 192 -10.47 12.75 -7.04
CA SER A 192 -10.52 13.31 -8.39
C SER A 192 -10.99 12.31 -9.47
N LEU A 193 -11.26 11.05 -9.10
CA LEU A 193 -11.72 10.04 -10.07
C LEU A 193 -13.13 10.34 -10.58
N THR A 194 -13.31 10.22 -11.90
CA THR A 194 -14.61 10.33 -12.58
C THR A 194 -15.21 8.98 -12.95
N GLU A 195 -14.45 7.89 -12.79
CA GLU A 195 -14.82 6.53 -13.17
C GLU A 195 -14.13 5.51 -12.24
N ILE A 196 -14.83 4.42 -11.95
CA ILE A 196 -14.23 3.15 -11.52
C ILE A 196 -14.14 2.29 -12.78
N SER A 197 -12.94 2.06 -13.30
CA SER A 197 -12.73 1.40 -14.59
C SER A 197 -13.20 -0.06 -14.59
N GLY A 198 -13.32 -0.64 -15.79
CA GLY A 198 -13.65 -2.05 -15.95
C GLY A 198 -12.68 -2.95 -15.21
N ALA A 199 -13.21 -3.97 -14.54
CA ALA A 199 -12.46 -4.98 -13.79
C ALA A 199 -11.45 -4.42 -12.75
N LEU A 200 -11.55 -3.15 -12.35
CA LEU A 200 -10.53 -2.48 -11.53
C LEU A 200 -10.12 -3.29 -10.28
N PHE A 201 -11.12 -3.86 -9.58
CA PHE A 201 -10.97 -4.70 -8.40
C PHE A 201 -11.54 -6.10 -8.62
N ASP A 202 -11.50 -6.60 -9.86
CA ASP A 202 -11.90 -7.99 -10.16
C ASP A 202 -11.13 -8.97 -9.27
N GLN A 203 -11.84 -9.89 -8.61
CA GLN A 203 -11.30 -10.90 -7.70
C GLN A 203 -10.52 -10.35 -6.50
N CYS A 204 -10.79 -9.11 -6.05
CA CYS A 204 -10.33 -8.60 -4.76
C CYS A 204 -11.15 -9.19 -3.59
N GLY A 205 -11.05 -10.51 -3.39
CA GLY A 205 -11.89 -11.26 -2.45
C GLY A 205 -11.81 -10.81 -0.99
N ASN A 206 -10.70 -10.20 -0.56
CA ASN A 206 -10.57 -9.68 0.81
C ASN A 206 -11.17 -8.28 1.04
N LEU A 207 -11.61 -7.59 -0.02
CA LEU A 207 -12.11 -6.22 0.10
C LEU A 207 -13.47 -6.22 0.82
N THR A 208 -13.53 -5.60 2.00
CA THR A 208 -14.73 -5.63 2.85
C THR A 208 -15.68 -4.46 2.61
N SER A 209 -15.14 -3.33 2.18
CA SER A 209 -15.85 -2.10 1.84
C SER A 209 -15.00 -1.24 0.90
N ILE A 210 -15.63 -0.30 0.22
CA ILE A 210 -14.95 0.74 -0.55
C ILE A 210 -15.78 2.03 -0.53
N THR A 211 -15.10 3.17 -0.40
CA THR A 211 -15.74 4.47 -0.58
C THR A 211 -15.53 4.92 -2.03
N ILE A 212 -16.62 4.97 -2.80
CA ILE A 212 -16.57 5.49 -4.17
C ILE A 212 -16.52 7.03 -4.10
N PRO A 213 -15.56 7.69 -4.77
CA PRO A 213 -15.49 9.14 -4.81
C PRO A 213 -16.76 9.80 -5.38
N GLY A 214 -17.15 10.95 -4.84
CA GLY A 214 -18.38 11.64 -5.24
C GLY A 214 -18.41 12.13 -6.69
N GLY A 215 -17.23 12.28 -7.32
CA GLY A 215 -17.08 12.66 -8.73
C GLY A 215 -17.30 11.51 -9.73
N VAL A 216 -17.39 10.26 -9.25
CA VAL A 216 -17.57 9.09 -10.12
C VAL A 216 -18.94 9.11 -10.79
N THR A 217 -18.93 8.94 -12.11
CA THR A 217 -20.13 8.88 -12.95
C THR A 217 -20.40 7.48 -13.50
N THR A 218 -19.39 6.61 -13.55
CA THR A 218 -19.50 5.26 -14.11
C THR A 218 -18.75 4.26 -13.22
N ILE A 219 -19.39 3.13 -12.97
CA ILE A 219 -18.76 1.92 -12.42
C ILE A 219 -18.71 0.92 -13.56
N GLY A 220 -17.51 0.57 -14.00
CA GLY A 220 -17.26 -0.22 -15.20
C GLY A 220 -17.68 -1.68 -15.09
N ASN A 221 -17.60 -2.37 -16.23
CA ASN A 221 -17.92 -3.79 -16.32
C ASN A 221 -17.02 -4.61 -15.40
N SER A 222 -17.59 -5.53 -14.63
CA SER A 222 -16.86 -6.39 -13.68
C SER A 222 -15.98 -5.65 -12.66
N ALA A 223 -16.18 -4.35 -12.43
CA ALA A 223 -15.30 -3.52 -11.59
C ALA A 223 -15.01 -4.09 -10.19
N PHE A 224 -15.97 -4.83 -9.61
CA PHE A 224 -15.88 -5.50 -8.33
C PHE A 224 -16.32 -6.98 -8.43
N TYR A 225 -16.15 -7.61 -9.59
CA TYR A 225 -16.51 -9.01 -9.76
C TYR A 225 -15.79 -9.87 -8.71
N ASN A 226 -16.53 -10.75 -8.04
CA ASN A 226 -16.01 -11.67 -7.02
C ASN A 226 -15.29 -10.98 -5.83
N CYS A 227 -15.69 -9.76 -5.46
CA CYS A 227 -15.33 -9.13 -4.19
C CYS A 227 -16.14 -9.76 -3.03
N ASN A 228 -15.89 -11.04 -2.76
CA ASN A 228 -16.78 -11.90 -1.99
C ASN A 228 -16.90 -11.56 -0.49
N LYS A 229 -15.99 -10.78 0.10
CA LYS A 229 -16.13 -10.26 1.48
C LYS A 229 -16.75 -8.88 1.59
N MET A 230 -17.10 -8.23 0.48
CA MET A 230 -17.74 -6.92 0.51
C MET A 230 -19.12 -7.05 1.12
N THR A 231 -19.40 -6.34 2.21
CA THR A 231 -20.66 -6.50 2.98
C THR A 231 -21.69 -5.41 2.72
N SER A 232 -21.22 -4.21 2.37
CA SER A 232 -22.07 -3.05 2.09
C SER A 232 -21.42 -2.17 1.03
N LEU A 233 -22.27 -1.43 0.32
CA LEU A 233 -21.85 -0.50 -0.72
C LEU A 233 -22.76 0.73 -0.72
N ALA A 234 -22.15 1.92 -0.71
CA ALA A 234 -22.84 3.18 -0.92
C ALA A 234 -22.49 3.71 -2.32
N ILE A 235 -23.51 3.95 -3.14
CA ILE A 235 -23.39 4.49 -4.49
C ILE A 235 -23.61 6.01 -4.43
N PRO A 236 -22.58 6.84 -4.78
CA PRO A 236 -22.71 8.29 -4.77
C PRO A 236 -23.76 8.81 -5.75
N ALA A 237 -24.30 10.00 -5.46
CA ALA A 237 -25.40 10.58 -6.24
C ALA A 237 -25.05 10.80 -7.73
N GLY A 238 -23.77 11.05 -8.03
CA GLY A 238 -23.27 11.33 -9.39
C GLY A 238 -23.16 10.10 -10.31
N VAL A 239 -23.25 8.88 -9.76
CA VAL A 239 -23.14 7.65 -10.57
C VAL A 239 -24.36 7.52 -11.48
N LYS A 240 -24.11 7.39 -12.79
CA LYS A 240 -25.10 7.24 -13.86
C LYS A 240 -25.19 5.82 -14.38
N ASN A 241 -24.08 5.10 -14.38
CA ASN A 241 -23.98 3.76 -14.97
C ASN A 241 -23.32 2.78 -14.00
N ILE A 242 -23.96 1.63 -13.81
CA ILE A 242 -23.35 0.41 -13.25
C ILE A 242 -23.22 -0.59 -14.40
N GLY A 243 -21.99 -0.97 -14.72
CA GLY A 243 -21.66 -1.82 -15.85
C GLY A 243 -22.08 -3.28 -15.68
N ASP A 244 -21.88 -4.03 -16.75
CA ASP A 244 -22.21 -5.45 -16.80
C ASP A 244 -21.34 -6.23 -15.81
N GLY A 245 -21.95 -7.08 -14.99
CA GLY A 245 -21.26 -7.89 -14.00
C GLY A 245 -20.52 -7.11 -12.91
N ALA A 246 -20.73 -5.78 -12.78
CA ALA A 246 -19.94 -4.91 -11.91
C ALA A 246 -19.77 -5.42 -10.47
N PHE A 247 -20.81 -6.04 -9.89
CA PHE A 247 -20.82 -6.63 -8.55
C PHE A 247 -21.21 -8.12 -8.58
N SER A 248 -21.07 -8.78 -9.74
CA SER A 248 -21.40 -10.19 -9.88
C SER A 248 -20.53 -11.01 -8.91
N THR A 249 -21.13 -11.99 -8.23
CA THR A 249 -20.53 -12.88 -7.23
C THR A 249 -20.00 -12.20 -5.96
N CYS A 250 -20.45 -10.98 -5.65
CA CYS A 250 -20.27 -10.38 -4.32
C CYS A 250 -21.17 -11.07 -3.28
N THR A 251 -20.88 -12.33 -2.94
CA THR A 251 -21.79 -13.20 -2.18
C THR A 251 -22.05 -12.76 -0.73
N SER A 252 -21.17 -11.95 -0.13
CA SER A 252 -21.39 -11.37 1.21
C SER A 252 -22.09 -10.01 1.19
N LEU A 253 -22.39 -9.45 0.01
CA LEU A 253 -23.01 -8.13 -0.09
C LEU A 253 -24.44 -8.21 0.44
N THR A 254 -24.70 -7.51 1.54
CA THR A 254 -26.00 -7.52 2.22
C THR A 254 -26.86 -6.32 1.85
N THR A 255 -26.23 -5.16 1.63
CA THR A 255 -26.91 -3.88 1.43
C THR A 255 -26.21 -3.06 0.35
N VAL A 256 -27.02 -2.47 -0.53
CA VAL A 256 -26.61 -1.45 -1.50
C VAL A 256 -27.48 -0.23 -1.28
N THR A 257 -26.87 0.90 -0.97
CA THR A 257 -27.56 2.17 -0.77
C THR A 257 -27.19 3.16 -1.87
N PHE A 258 -28.10 4.08 -2.15
CA PHE A 258 -27.90 5.17 -3.10
C PHE A 258 -28.07 6.49 -2.36
N ASP A 259 -27.18 7.42 -2.62
CA ASP A 259 -27.32 8.78 -2.10
C ASP A 259 -28.62 9.44 -2.57
N LYS A 260 -29.06 10.45 -1.80
CA LYS A 260 -30.20 11.29 -2.18
C LYS A 260 -29.94 11.91 -3.56
N ASN A 261 -30.99 12.03 -4.36
CA ASN A 261 -30.95 12.57 -5.73
C ASN A 261 -30.02 11.78 -6.68
N SER A 262 -29.92 10.47 -6.48
CA SER A 262 -29.18 9.57 -7.39
C SER A 262 -29.52 9.81 -8.87
N GLN A 263 -28.47 9.94 -9.69
CA GLN A 263 -28.55 10.09 -11.14
C GLN A 263 -28.45 8.76 -11.90
N LEU A 264 -28.54 7.63 -11.20
CA LEU A 264 -28.37 6.31 -11.79
C LEU A 264 -29.44 6.05 -12.86
N ALA A 265 -29.01 5.81 -14.09
CA ALA A 265 -29.88 5.53 -15.23
C ALA A 265 -29.80 4.07 -15.69
N TYR A 266 -28.62 3.44 -15.56
CA TYR A 266 -28.33 2.12 -16.12
C TYR A 266 -27.76 1.16 -15.09
N ILE A 267 -28.38 -0.02 -14.96
CA ILE A 267 -27.85 -1.20 -14.25
C ILE A 267 -27.62 -2.30 -15.28
N GLY A 268 -26.38 -2.76 -15.42
CA GLY A 268 -25.95 -3.68 -16.48
C GLY A 268 -26.45 -5.12 -16.36
N ILE A 269 -26.14 -5.87 -17.42
CA ILE A 269 -26.39 -7.32 -17.50
C ILE A 269 -25.61 -8.00 -16.37
N ASN A 270 -26.26 -8.89 -15.62
CA ASN A 270 -25.64 -9.59 -14.49
C ASN A 270 -25.03 -8.68 -13.40
N ALA A 271 -25.37 -7.38 -13.34
CA ALA A 271 -24.68 -6.42 -12.46
C ALA A 271 -24.56 -6.86 -11.01
N PHE A 272 -25.59 -7.53 -10.45
CA PHE A 272 -25.61 -8.10 -9.11
C PHE A 272 -25.86 -9.62 -9.15
N TRP A 273 -25.42 -10.31 -10.20
CA TRP A 273 -25.62 -11.75 -10.33
C TRP A 273 -24.98 -12.50 -9.15
N SER A 274 -25.72 -13.41 -8.53
CA SER A 274 -25.26 -14.21 -7.39
C SER A 274 -24.82 -13.40 -6.15
N CYS A 275 -25.40 -12.22 -5.94
CA CYS A 275 -25.31 -11.50 -4.66
C CYS A 275 -26.26 -12.13 -3.62
N SER A 276 -26.01 -13.39 -3.26
CA SER A 276 -26.94 -14.26 -2.53
C SER A 276 -27.22 -13.87 -1.07
N SER A 277 -26.40 -12.99 -0.47
CA SER A 277 -26.66 -12.44 0.87
C SER A 277 -27.46 -11.14 0.89
N MET A 278 -27.74 -10.55 -0.28
CA MET A 278 -28.42 -9.26 -0.36
C MET A 278 -29.89 -9.43 0.01
N THR A 279 -30.35 -8.66 1.01
CA THR A 279 -31.72 -8.78 1.53
C THR A 279 -32.64 -7.70 0.99
N SER A 280 -32.11 -6.51 0.71
CA SER A 280 -32.89 -5.42 0.13
C SER A 280 -32.04 -4.51 -0.75
N ILE A 281 -32.67 -3.95 -1.78
CA ILE A 281 -32.15 -2.85 -2.57
C ILE A 281 -33.29 -1.89 -2.90
N THR A 282 -33.04 -0.58 -2.87
CA THR A 282 -34.00 0.44 -3.30
C THR A 282 -33.54 1.08 -4.60
N ILE A 283 -34.12 0.67 -5.71
CA ILE A 283 -33.82 1.17 -7.05
C ILE A 283 -34.35 2.61 -7.19
N PRO A 284 -33.48 3.60 -7.46
CA PRO A 284 -33.88 5.00 -7.65
C PRO A 284 -34.87 5.20 -8.81
N ALA A 285 -35.69 6.26 -8.75
CA ALA A 285 -36.66 6.59 -9.78
C ALA A 285 -36.01 6.99 -11.12
N SER A 286 -34.73 7.35 -11.10
CA SER A 286 -33.92 7.71 -12.27
C SER A 286 -33.54 6.51 -13.14
N VAL A 287 -33.66 5.27 -12.64
CA VAL A 287 -33.23 4.07 -13.36
C VAL A 287 -34.18 3.73 -14.49
N THR A 288 -33.74 3.99 -15.72
CA THR A 288 -34.51 3.73 -16.95
C THR A 288 -34.22 2.35 -17.54
N THR A 289 -33.07 1.75 -17.21
CA THR A 289 -32.63 0.48 -17.78
C THR A 289 -32.06 -0.44 -16.71
N VAL A 290 -32.54 -1.68 -16.70
CA VAL A 290 -31.97 -2.79 -15.93
C VAL A 290 -31.76 -3.96 -16.88
N GLY A 291 -30.52 -4.43 -16.96
CA GLY A 291 -30.09 -5.47 -17.87
C GLY A 291 -30.59 -6.86 -17.49
N ARG A 292 -30.48 -7.78 -18.45
CA ARG A 292 -30.76 -9.20 -18.28
C ARG A 292 -30.08 -9.76 -17.04
N ASN A 293 -30.80 -10.57 -16.26
CA ASN A 293 -30.29 -11.31 -15.10
C ASN A 293 -29.61 -10.43 -14.03
N ALA A 294 -29.88 -9.11 -13.98
CA ALA A 294 -29.21 -8.18 -13.08
C ALA A 294 -29.24 -8.65 -11.61
N PHE A 295 -30.31 -9.32 -11.18
CA PHE A 295 -30.48 -9.84 -9.81
C PHE A 295 -30.66 -11.37 -9.75
N ARG A 296 -30.20 -12.10 -10.76
CA ARG A 296 -30.35 -13.57 -10.77
C ARG A 296 -29.51 -14.21 -9.66
N PHE A 297 -30.05 -15.23 -8.99
CA PHE A 297 -29.44 -15.91 -7.82
C PHE A 297 -29.23 -15.00 -6.59
N CYS A 298 -30.02 -13.93 -6.47
CA CYS A 298 -30.13 -13.13 -5.25
C CYS A 298 -31.25 -13.69 -4.36
N ASP A 299 -31.03 -14.87 -3.79
CA ASP A 299 -32.09 -15.71 -3.19
C ASP A 299 -32.85 -15.08 -2.02
N LYS A 300 -32.26 -14.09 -1.34
CA LYS A 300 -32.83 -13.41 -0.16
C LYS A 300 -33.40 -12.02 -0.47
N LEU A 301 -33.33 -11.60 -1.73
CA LEU A 301 -33.53 -10.20 -2.11
C LEU A 301 -35.01 -9.84 -2.22
N THR A 302 -35.40 -8.76 -1.53
CA THR A 302 -36.59 -7.97 -1.87
C THR A 302 -36.17 -6.70 -2.60
N ILE A 303 -36.77 -6.44 -3.76
CA ILE A 303 -36.47 -5.28 -4.60
C ILE A 303 -37.51 -4.20 -4.34
N ASN A 304 -37.07 -3.07 -3.83
CA ASN A 304 -37.90 -1.88 -3.66
C ASN A 304 -37.64 -0.93 -4.83
N CYS A 305 -38.68 -0.48 -5.51
CA CYS A 305 -38.58 0.40 -6.66
C CYS A 305 -39.30 1.71 -6.36
N LYS A 306 -38.61 2.84 -6.53
CA LYS A 306 -39.26 4.16 -6.46
C LYS A 306 -40.19 4.42 -7.64
N ALA A 307 -39.98 3.74 -8.77
CA ALA A 307 -40.89 3.77 -9.91
C ALA A 307 -42.24 3.13 -9.53
N LEU A 308 -43.33 3.62 -10.12
CA LEU A 308 -44.69 3.10 -9.88
C LEU A 308 -44.97 1.76 -10.60
N SER A 309 -44.19 1.45 -11.63
CA SER A 309 -44.26 0.22 -12.41
C SER A 309 -42.93 0.00 -13.14
N GLN A 310 -42.72 -1.18 -13.74
CA GLN A 310 -41.52 -1.50 -14.51
C GLN A 310 -41.34 -0.54 -15.70
N PRO A 311 -40.23 0.23 -15.74
CA PRO A 311 -39.89 1.05 -16.91
C PRO A 311 -39.67 0.19 -18.17
N SER A 312 -40.04 0.72 -19.34
CA SER A 312 -39.97 0.00 -20.62
C SER A 312 -38.56 -0.39 -21.05
N GLY A 313 -37.53 0.26 -20.50
CA GLY A 313 -36.13 -0.06 -20.77
C GLY A 313 -35.57 -1.22 -19.93
N TRP A 314 -36.35 -1.80 -19.02
CA TRP A 314 -35.91 -2.96 -18.23
C TRP A 314 -36.09 -4.24 -19.05
N ASP A 315 -35.02 -5.03 -19.17
CA ASP A 315 -35.01 -6.29 -19.91
C ASP A 315 -36.04 -7.27 -19.33
N ALA A 316 -36.77 -8.02 -20.15
CA ALA A 316 -37.82 -8.95 -19.69
C ALA A 316 -37.33 -10.00 -18.66
N THR A 317 -36.03 -10.24 -18.59
CA THR A 317 -35.37 -11.19 -17.68
C THR A 317 -34.51 -10.50 -16.61
N TRP A 318 -34.71 -9.20 -16.37
CA TRP A 318 -34.01 -8.43 -15.34
C TRP A 318 -34.11 -9.07 -13.94
N ASN A 319 -35.30 -9.62 -13.64
CA ASN A 319 -35.63 -10.36 -12.42
C ASN A 319 -36.04 -11.81 -12.74
N SER A 320 -35.24 -12.52 -13.53
CA SER A 320 -35.54 -13.89 -13.98
C SER A 320 -35.70 -14.91 -12.84
N TYR A 321 -35.29 -14.56 -11.61
CA TYR A 321 -35.36 -15.41 -10.43
C TYR A 321 -36.56 -15.09 -9.53
N ASN A 322 -37.45 -14.18 -9.97
CA ASN A 322 -38.69 -13.81 -9.30
C ASN A 322 -38.49 -13.31 -7.85
N CYS A 323 -37.44 -12.51 -7.60
CA CYS A 323 -37.32 -11.79 -6.34
C CYS A 323 -38.58 -10.93 -6.11
N PRO A 324 -39.15 -10.88 -4.89
CA PRO A 324 -40.28 -10.00 -4.60
C PRO A 324 -39.99 -8.53 -4.97
N VAL A 325 -40.96 -7.84 -5.56
CA VAL A 325 -40.81 -6.44 -5.99
C VAL A 325 -41.91 -5.56 -5.38
N ASN A 326 -41.52 -4.49 -4.70
CA ASN A 326 -42.42 -3.45 -4.19
C ASN A 326 -42.27 -2.20 -5.05
N TRP A 327 -43.38 -1.70 -5.61
CA TRP A 327 -43.38 -0.51 -6.48
C TRP A 327 -43.91 0.72 -5.73
N GLY A 328 -43.40 1.91 -6.07
CA GLY A 328 -43.84 3.19 -5.53
C GLY A 328 -43.45 3.47 -4.08
N VAL A 329 -42.37 2.85 -3.60
CA VAL A 329 -41.84 3.00 -2.23
C VAL A 329 -40.67 3.97 -2.13
#